data_AF-A0A285LYT5-F1
#
_entry.id   AF-A0A285LYT5-F1
#
_cell.length_a   1.000
_cell.length_b   1.000
_cell.length_c   1.000
_cell.angle_alpha   90.00
_cell.angle_beta   90.00
_cell.angle_gamma   90.00
#
_symmetry.space_group_name_H-M   'P 1'
#
loop_
_entity.id
_entity.type
_entity.pdbx_description
1 polymer ?
#
loop_
_entity_poly.entity_id
_entity_poly.type
_entity_poly.pdbx_seq_one_letter_code
_entity_poly.pdbx_strand_id
1 'polypeptide(L)'
;MTADVSIFESCAFREWFTARELAELRLPDLPITESSLIRLSKRHDWQSTSLARKRSGRGGGWEYHIDLLPEGARSELQKRFALERHQADNSLVQSKRAIAVQNQQAFNARQRVMMEARAALLVEIKRRSIISDLSRRKAILQFLEDLNLYRAGLPTSDEHSKDKTDYAALSEAAELAAERRNSLSLRSVYGWFSARDEGGVTALAPQIKKKTKSLAEVEWFGGFLKFYARPSKPSIAQALGDYIETLEDKSLAPSYKQVRTALSKLGNVDRVRGPEGALTADFRNTGQRFHENPDSDFSNSRTAE
;
A
#
# COMPACT_ATOMS: atom_id res chain seq x y z
N MET A 1 -11.29 18.22 37.69
CA MET A 1 -10.62 18.06 36.39
C MET A 1 -9.13 17.92 36.67
N THR A 2 -8.64 16.69 36.79
CA THR A 2 -7.20 16.42 36.86
C THR A 2 -6.61 16.75 35.51
N ALA A 3 -5.73 17.75 35.44
CA ALA A 3 -4.91 17.93 34.25
C ALA A 3 -4.08 16.66 34.09
N ASP A 4 -4.14 16.04 32.91
CA ASP A 4 -3.32 14.90 32.59
C ASP A 4 -1.87 15.40 32.48
N VAL A 5 -1.08 15.23 33.53
CA VAL A 5 0.33 15.63 33.55
C VAL A 5 1.07 14.66 32.64
N SER A 6 1.27 15.08 31.39
CA SER A 6 2.02 14.27 30.44
C SER A 6 3.49 14.18 30.84
N ILE A 7 4.00 12.95 30.88
CA ILE A 7 5.43 12.62 31.09
C ILE A 7 6.20 12.78 29.76
N PHE A 8 5.48 13.00 28.65
CA PHE A 8 6.03 13.29 27.33
C PHE A 8 6.02 14.79 27.02
N GLU A 9 7.12 15.27 26.46
CA GLU A 9 7.18 16.57 25.80
C GLU A 9 7.81 16.40 24.43
N SER A 10 7.10 16.78 23.37
CA SER A 10 7.62 16.79 21.99
C SER A 10 8.40 15.52 21.60
N CYS A 11 7.83 14.34 21.90
CA CYS A 11 8.39 13.00 21.61
C CYS A 11 9.61 12.56 22.46
N ALA A 12 10.05 13.37 23.42
CA ALA A 12 11.14 13.06 24.34
C ALA A 12 10.64 12.91 25.78
N PHE A 13 11.47 12.24 26.60
CA PHE A 13 11.27 12.16 28.04
C PHE A 13 11.36 13.57 28.63
N ARG A 14 10.33 13.98 29.37
CA ARG A 14 10.34 15.28 30.02
C ARG A 14 11.19 15.22 31.29
N GLU A 15 12.17 16.11 31.37
CA GLU A 15 13.15 16.14 32.47
C GLU A 15 12.84 17.19 33.55
N TRP A 16 11.98 18.17 33.25
CA TRP A 16 11.71 19.32 34.11
C TRP A 16 10.24 19.41 34.49
N PHE A 17 9.96 19.41 35.80
CA PHE A 17 8.61 19.43 36.34
C PHE A 17 8.42 20.55 37.35
N THR A 18 7.25 21.16 37.34
CA THR A 18 6.83 22.11 38.37
C THR A 18 6.44 21.39 39.65
N ALA A 19 6.41 22.12 40.77
CA ALA A 19 5.99 21.55 42.04
C ALA A 19 4.55 20.98 42.01
N ARG A 20 3.68 21.63 41.23
CA ARG A 20 2.31 21.19 41.03
C ARG A 20 2.25 19.86 40.26
N GLU A 21 2.98 19.76 39.16
CA GLU A 21 3.01 18.55 38.33
C GLU A 21 3.57 17.36 39.10
N LEU A 22 4.67 17.53 39.85
CA LEU A 22 5.23 16.48 40.70
C LEU A 22 4.23 16.00 41.77
N ALA A 23 3.46 16.92 42.36
CA ALA A 23 2.42 16.58 43.33
C ALA A 23 1.25 15.82 42.69
N GLU A 24 0.86 16.20 41.47
CA GLU A 24 -0.18 15.55 40.67
C GLU A 24 0.24 14.13 40.21
N LEU A 25 1.54 13.91 39.95
CA LEU A 25 2.10 12.60 39.60
C LEU A 25 2.06 11.58 40.75
N ARG A 26 1.90 12.01 42.02
CA ARG A 26 1.80 11.14 43.20
C ARG A 26 2.89 10.06 43.25
N LEU A 27 4.13 10.51 43.06
CA LEU A 27 5.30 9.64 43.07
C LEU A 27 5.62 9.18 44.51
N PRO A 28 6.18 7.97 44.69
CA PRO A 28 6.61 7.51 46.02
C PRO A 28 7.67 8.44 46.59
N ASP A 29 7.72 8.55 47.91
CA ASP A 29 8.68 9.38 48.66
C ASP A 29 8.57 10.91 48.39
N LEU A 30 7.55 11.35 47.66
CA LEU A 30 7.27 12.76 47.41
C LEU A 30 5.92 13.21 48.01
N PRO A 31 5.83 14.44 48.55
CA PRO A 31 4.57 15.01 48.99
C PRO A 31 3.54 15.13 47.86
N ILE A 32 2.28 14.80 48.17
CA ILE A 32 1.16 14.79 47.23
C ILE A 32 0.53 16.18 47.02
N THR A 33 0.98 17.20 47.76
CA THR A 33 0.47 18.58 47.66
C THR A 33 1.55 19.55 47.24
N GLU A 34 1.23 20.48 46.33
CA GLU A 34 2.14 21.50 45.81
C GLU A 34 2.81 22.29 46.96
N SER A 35 2.03 22.75 47.94
CA SER A 35 2.56 23.52 49.08
C SER A 35 3.55 22.72 49.93
N SER A 36 3.33 21.42 50.10
CA SER A 36 4.25 20.56 50.85
C SER A 36 5.53 20.28 50.07
N LEU A 37 5.43 20.16 48.75
CA LEU A 37 6.58 20.00 47.88
C LEU A 37 7.43 21.27 47.80
N ILE A 38 6.82 22.45 47.79
CA ILE A 38 7.56 23.73 47.92
C ILE A 38 8.29 23.83 49.27
N ARG A 39 7.68 23.35 50.36
CA ARG A 39 8.35 23.26 51.66
C ARG A 39 9.50 22.27 51.66
N LEU A 40 9.34 21.12 50.98
CA LEU A 40 10.40 20.13 50.79
C LEU A 40 11.57 20.74 50.02
N SER A 41 11.30 21.40 48.88
CA SER A 41 12.36 21.97 48.04
C SER A 41 13.16 23.06 48.76
N LYS A 42 12.51 23.87 49.61
CA LYS A 42 13.20 24.82 50.49
C LYS A 42 14.02 24.14 51.58
N ARG A 43 13.52 23.05 52.18
CA ARG A 43 14.22 22.30 53.24
C ARG A 43 15.50 21.65 52.72
N HIS A 44 15.44 21.11 51.50
CA HIS A 44 16.57 20.46 50.83
C HIS A 44 17.37 21.42 49.93
N ASP A 45 17.06 22.72 49.99
CA ASP A 45 17.74 23.78 49.25
C ASP A 45 17.87 23.52 47.73
N TRP A 46 16.83 22.95 47.11
CA TRP A 46 16.85 22.63 45.67
C TRP A 46 17.09 23.85 44.79
N GLN A 47 16.65 25.03 45.23
CA GLN A 47 16.71 26.28 44.47
C GLN A 47 18.12 26.88 44.38
N SER A 48 19.06 26.45 45.23
CA SER A 48 20.46 26.87 45.16
C SER A 48 21.29 26.00 44.19
N THR A 49 20.72 24.90 43.72
CA THR A 49 21.39 23.95 42.81
C THR A 49 21.13 24.30 41.34
N SER A 50 22.04 23.90 40.44
CA SER A 50 21.86 24.03 38.97
C SER A 50 20.69 23.21 38.41
N LEU A 51 20.12 22.30 39.21
CA LEU A 51 19.01 21.42 38.86
C LEU A 51 17.62 22.03 39.16
N ALA A 52 17.57 23.30 39.57
CA ALA A 52 16.35 24.08 39.67
C ALA A 52 16.42 25.33 38.79
N ARG A 53 15.38 25.58 38.01
CA ARG A 53 15.30 26.74 37.12
C ARG A 53 14.01 27.52 37.33
N LYS A 54 14.06 28.84 37.07
CA LYS A 54 12.84 29.65 37.04
C LYS A 54 12.01 29.26 35.81
N ARG A 55 10.73 29.01 36.02
CA ARG A 55 9.76 28.72 34.97
C ARG A 55 9.59 29.92 34.04
N SER A 56 9.64 29.68 32.74
CA SER A 56 9.26 30.66 31.73
C SER A 56 7.73 30.71 31.60
N GLY A 57 7.09 31.70 32.23
CA GLY A 57 5.64 31.86 32.15
C GLY A 57 5.04 32.86 33.14
N ARG A 58 3.72 33.07 33.02
CA ARG A 58 2.96 33.99 33.88
C ARG A 58 2.83 33.39 35.29
N GLY A 59 3.16 34.18 36.31
CA GLY A 59 2.98 33.83 37.72
C GLY A 59 4.27 33.59 38.52
N GLY A 60 5.41 33.39 37.84
CA GLY A 60 6.68 33.07 38.52
C GLY A 60 6.62 31.70 39.23
N GLY A 61 7.69 30.92 39.15
CA GLY A 61 7.72 29.59 39.75
C GLY A 61 9.03 28.89 39.47
N TRP A 62 9.25 27.75 40.11
CA TRP A 62 10.42 26.92 39.91
C TRP A 62 10.03 25.60 39.25
N GLU A 63 10.88 25.16 38.33
CA GLU A 63 10.90 23.82 37.77
C GLU A 63 12.12 23.09 38.32
N TYR A 64 11.94 21.80 38.58
CA TYR A 64 12.94 20.93 39.18
C TYR A 64 13.26 19.80 38.20
N HIS A 65 14.55 19.52 38.04
CA HIS A 65 15.03 18.40 37.25
C HIS A 65 14.71 17.07 37.96
N ILE A 66 14.50 16.00 37.18
CA ILE A 66 14.24 14.65 37.71
C ILE A 66 15.33 14.15 38.67
N ASP A 67 16.58 14.59 38.51
CA ASP A 67 17.71 14.18 39.34
C ASP A 67 17.63 14.69 40.79
N LEU A 68 16.82 15.71 41.07
CA LEU A 68 16.54 16.16 42.44
C LEU A 68 15.58 15.25 43.20
N LEU A 69 14.88 14.36 42.48
CA LEU A 69 13.86 13.52 43.07
C LEU A 69 14.49 12.30 43.79
N PRO A 70 13.87 11.81 44.87
CA PRO A 70 14.27 10.55 45.51
C PRO A 70 14.33 9.39 44.53
N GLU A 71 15.16 8.38 44.83
CA GLU A 71 15.34 7.19 43.98
C GLU A 71 14.01 6.49 43.66
N GLY A 72 13.13 6.34 44.67
CA GLY A 72 11.80 5.76 44.49
C GLY A 72 10.98 6.54 43.45
N ALA A 73 10.97 7.86 43.55
CA ALA A 73 10.25 8.75 42.63
C ALA A 73 10.82 8.67 41.19
N ARG A 74 12.15 8.66 41.04
CA ARG A 74 12.82 8.54 39.74
C ARG A 74 12.51 7.20 39.07
N SER A 75 12.63 6.10 39.82
CA SER A 75 12.34 4.76 39.30
C SER A 75 10.90 4.61 38.83
N GLU A 76 9.94 5.14 39.60
CA GLU A 76 8.53 5.10 39.23
C GLU A 76 8.23 5.94 37.98
N LEU A 77 8.81 7.13 37.87
CA LEU A 77 8.63 8.01 36.71
C LEU A 77 9.21 7.36 35.44
N GLN A 78 10.39 6.75 35.52
CA GLN A 78 10.98 5.98 34.41
C GLN A 78 10.11 4.79 34.00
N LYS A 79 9.55 4.04 34.96
CA LYS A 79 8.64 2.92 34.67
C LYS A 79 7.39 3.39 33.94
N ARG A 80 6.76 4.48 34.39
CA ARG A 80 5.56 5.05 33.74
C ARG A 80 5.88 5.52 32.31
N PHE A 81 7.01 6.19 32.13
CA PHE A 81 7.46 6.58 30.79
C PHE A 81 7.65 5.39 29.85
N ALA A 82 8.32 4.32 30.32
CA ALA A 82 8.51 3.11 29.53
C ALA A 82 7.16 2.48 29.14
N LEU A 83 6.21 2.42 30.09
CA LEU A 83 4.88 1.89 29.85
C LEU A 83 4.10 2.73 28.82
N GLU A 84 4.06 4.05 28.98
CA GLU A 84 3.41 4.96 28.04
C GLU A 84 4.04 4.89 26.65
N ARG A 85 5.37 4.81 26.55
CA ARG A 85 6.08 4.59 25.28
C ARG A 85 5.65 3.28 24.62
N HIS A 86 5.61 2.19 25.39
CA HIS A 86 5.14 0.90 24.88
C HIS A 86 3.67 0.94 24.44
N GLN A 87 2.82 1.66 25.15
CA GLN A 87 1.42 1.87 24.76
C GLN A 87 1.31 2.69 23.47
N ALA A 88 2.09 3.77 23.34
CA ALA A 88 2.14 4.59 22.14
C ALA A 88 2.61 3.75 20.93
N ASP A 89 3.72 3.01 21.06
CA ASP A 89 4.22 2.13 20.01
C ASP A 89 3.18 1.07 19.61
N ASN A 90 2.53 0.44 20.59
CA ASN A 90 1.45 -0.51 20.34
C ASN A 90 0.25 0.13 19.62
N SER A 91 -0.14 1.34 19.99
CA SER A 91 -1.25 2.07 19.36
C SER A 91 -0.94 2.44 17.89
N LEU A 92 0.31 2.79 17.58
CA LEU A 92 0.79 3.04 16.22
C LEU A 92 0.79 1.75 15.38
N VAL A 93 1.17 0.62 15.97
CA VAL A 93 1.10 -0.68 15.30
C VAL A 93 -0.36 -1.09 15.08
N GLN A 94 -1.25 -0.89 16.05
CA GLN A 94 -2.67 -1.21 15.94
C GLN A 94 -3.38 -0.35 14.88
N SER A 95 -3.12 0.96 14.86
CA SER A 95 -3.69 1.86 13.84
C SER A 95 -3.22 1.49 12.43
N LYS A 96 -1.93 1.21 12.23
CA LYS A 96 -1.41 0.68 10.95
C LYS A 96 -2.08 -0.64 10.54
N ARG A 97 -2.29 -1.56 11.49
CA ARG A 97 -3.01 -2.82 11.25
C ARG A 97 -4.47 -2.59 10.88
N ALA A 98 -5.17 -1.68 11.55
CA ALA A 98 -6.57 -1.36 11.25
C ALA A 98 -6.74 -0.80 9.84
N ILE A 99 -5.87 0.13 9.42
CA ILE A 99 -5.84 0.68 8.05
C ILE A 99 -5.59 -0.44 7.03
N ALA A 100 -4.67 -1.37 7.33
CA ALA A 100 -4.41 -2.52 6.48
C ALA A 100 -5.66 -3.43 6.33
N VAL A 101 -6.35 -3.76 7.42
CA VAL A 101 -7.58 -4.57 7.38
C VAL A 101 -8.67 -3.89 6.54
N GLN A 102 -8.85 -2.58 6.72
CA GLN A 102 -9.81 -1.81 5.93
C GLN A 102 -9.47 -1.83 4.43
N ASN A 103 -8.19 -1.69 4.08
CA ASN A 103 -7.73 -1.79 2.70
C ASN A 103 -7.91 -3.20 2.12
N GLN A 104 -7.73 -4.25 2.91
CA GLN A 104 -8.02 -5.64 2.47
C GLN A 104 -9.49 -5.83 2.11
N GLN A 105 -10.39 -5.24 2.90
CA GLN A 105 -11.82 -5.28 2.63
C GLN A 105 -12.20 -4.48 1.38
N ALA A 106 -11.47 -3.43 1.05
CA ALA A 106 -11.70 -2.63 -0.17
C ALA A 106 -11.28 -3.35 -1.47
N PHE A 107 -10.44 -4.39 -1.41
CA PHE A 107 -9.98 -5.11 -2.60
C PHE A 107 -11.05 -6.04 -3.19
N ASN A 108 -11.06 -6.10 -4.52
CA ASN A 108 -11.88 -7.02 -5.30
C ASN A 108 -11.47 -8.47 -4.99
N ALA A 109 -12.38 -9.45 -5.13
CA ALA A 109 -12.09 -10.87 -4.87
C ALA A 109 -10.82 -11.36 -5.60
N ARG A 110 -10.67 -11.01 -6.88
CA ARG A 110 -9.48 -11.34 -7.67
C ARG A 110 -8.19 -10.73 -7.09
N GLN A 111 -8.23 -9.51 -6.58
CA GLN A 111 -7.05 -8.86 -5.99
C GLN A 111 -6.64 -9.52 -4.68
N ARG A 112 -7.60 -9.96 -3.86
CA ARG A 112 -7.33 -10.69 -2.62
C ARG A 112 -6.63 -12.01 -2.90
N VAL A 113 -7.13 -12.79 -3.86
CA VAL A 113 -6.49 -14.05 -4.29
C VAL A 113 -5.06 -13.81 -4.76
N MET A 114 -4.81 -12.79 -5.60
CA MET A 114 -3.44 -12.48 -6.04
C MET A 114 -2.54 -12.02 -4.89
N MET A 115 -3.08 -11.23 -3.95
CA MET A 115 -2.35 -10.74 -2.77
C MET A 115 -1.93 -11.90 -1.87
N GLU A 116 -2.86 -12.80 -1.56
CA GLU A 116 -2.63 -14.00 -0.75
C GLU A 116 -1.62 -14.92 -1.42
N ALA A 117 -1.78 -15.17 -2.73
CA ALA A 117 -0.83 -15.95 -3.52
C ALA A 117 0.58 -15.33 -3.49
N ARG A 118 0.72 -14.02 -3.73
CA ARG A 118 2.01 -13.31 -3.62
C ARG A 118 2.60 -13.42 -2.21
N ALA A 119 1.78 -13.29 -1.17
CA ALA A 119 2.25 -13.41 0.22
C ALA A 119 2.78 -14.81 0.53
N ALA A 120 2.07 -15.87 0.10
CA ALA A 120 2.50 -17.26 0.27
C ALA A 120 3.87 -17.52 -0.39
N LEU A 121 4.08 -17.04 -1.62
CA LEU A 121 5.35 -17.16 -2.32
C LEU A 121 6.50 -16.46 -1.57
N LEU A 122 6.26 -15.26 -1.03
CA LEU A 122 7.29 -14.53 -0.27
C LEU A 122 7.65 -15.21 1.05
N VAL A 123 6.68 -15.88 1.70
CA VAL A 123 6.93 -16.66 2.92
C VAL A 123 7.84 -17.84 2.60
N GLU A 124 7.57 -18.57 1.52
CA GLU A 124 8.39 -19.71 1.12
C GLU A 124 9.81 -19.30 0.72
N ILE A 125 9.96 -18.22 -0.07
CA ILE A 125 11.29 -17.71 -0.43
C ILE A 125 12.09 -17.29 0.81
N LYS A 126 11.41 -16.71 1.81
CA LYS A 126 12.05 -16.36 3.09
C LYS A 126 12.44 -17.61 3.87
N ARG A 127 11.58 -18.63 3.91
CA ARG A 127 11.89 -19.94 4.54
C ARG A 127 13.17 -20.53 3.95
N ARG A 128 13.28 -20.57 2.63
CA ARG A 128 14.49 -21.06 1.92
C ARG A 128 15.74 -20.27 2.24
N SER A 129 15.64 -18.94 2.28
CA SER A 129 16.77 -18.08 2.65
C SER A 129 17.30 -18.40 4.05
N ILE A 130 16.42 -18.78 4.99
CA ILE A 130 16.79 -19.13 6.37
C ILE A 130 17.36 -20.56 6.45
N ILE A 131 16.69 -21.55 5.85
CA ILE A 131 17.08 -22.96 5.97
C ILE A 131 18.39 -23.25 5.24
N SER A 132 18.57 -22.66 4.05
CA SER A 132 19.73 -22.93 3.19
C SER A 132 20.84 -21.88 3.33
N ASP A 133 20.70 -20.92 4.25
CA ASP A 133 21.62 -19.77 4.45
C ASP A 133 21.95 -19.04 3.13
N LEU A 134 20.95 -18.87 2.28
CA LEU A 134 21.10 -18.25 0.96
C LEU A 134 20.79 -16.77 1.04
N SER A 135 21.61 -15.97 0.34
CA SER A 135 21.23 -14.59 0.03
C SER A 135 19.87 -14.55 -0.66
N ARG A 136 19.09 -13.49 -0.41
CA ARG A 136 17.75 -13.30 -0.98
C ARG A 136 17.72 -13.53 -2.49
N ARG A 137 18.71 -13.02 -3.23
CA ARG A 137 18.83 -13.23 -4.68
C ARG A 137 18.92 -14.70 -5.05
N LYS A 138 19.82 -15.44 -4.39
CA LYS A 138 20.01 -16.88 -4.65
C LYS A 138 18.76 -17.68 -4.28
N ALA A 139 18.13 -17.37 -3.15
CA ALA A 139 16.89 -18.01 -2.74
C ALA A 139 15.75 -17.81 -3.76
N ILE A 140 15.61 -16.61 -4.33
CA ILE A 140 14.62 -16.35 -5.39
C ILE A 140 14.96 -17.14 -6.65
N LEU A 141 16.23 -17.14 -7.09
CA LEU A 141 16.62 -17.85 -8.31
C LEU A 141 16.37 -19.35 -8.19
N GLN A 142 16.79 -19.95 -7.09
CA GLN A 142 16.56 -21.38 -6.82
C GLN A 142 15.07 -21.70 -6.73
N PHE A 143 14.27 -20.85 -6.07
CA PHE A 143 12.82 -21.01 -6.03
C PHE A 143 12.19 -21.00 -7.43
N LEU A 144 12.61 -20.06 -8.30
CA LEU A 144 12.11 -19.99 -9.67
C LEU A 144 12.56 -21.20 -10.51
N GLU A 145 13.78 -21.68 -10.30
CA GLU A 145 14.30 -22.89 -10.94
C GLU A 145 13.51 -24.13 -10.51
N ASP A 146 13.30 -24.34 -9.22
CA ASP A 146 12.53 -25.47 -8.70
C ASP A 146 11.07 -25.45 -9.20
N LEU A 147 10.44 -24.28 -9.31
CA LEU A 147 9.11 -24.17 -9.92
C LEU A 147 9.12 -24.60 -11.39
N ASN A 148 10.16 -24.27 -12.14
CA ASN A 148 10.27 -24.69 -13.54
C ASN A 148 10.53 -26.19 -13.65
N LEU A 149 11.38 -26.76 -12.78
CA LEU A 149 11.64 -28.20 -12.72
C LEU A 149 10.36 -28.96 -12.39
N TYR A 150 9.62 -28.54 -11.36
CA TYR A 150 8.33 -29.14 -10.99
C TYR A 150 7.34 -29.12 -12.16
N ARG A 151 7.20 -27.99 -12.87
CA ARG A 151 6.32 -27.87 -14.04
C ARG A 151 6.74 -28.75 -15.22
N ALA A 152 8.04 -29.04 -15.33
CA ALA A 152 8.58 -29.96 -16.32
C ALA A 152 8.50 -31.43 -15.89
N GLY A 153 7.99 -31.73 -14.69
CA GLY A 153 7.94 -33.08 -14.13
C GLY A 153 9.32 -33.60 -13.69
N LEU A 154 10.28 -32.70 -13.44
CA LEU A 154 11.63 -33.04 -13.01
C LEU A 154 11.80 -32.89 -11.48
N PRO A 155 12.75 -33.63 -10.89
CA PRO A 155 13.22 -33.45 -9.51
C PRO A 155 13.52 -31.99 -9.14
N THR A 156 13.02 -31.55 -7.98
CA THR A 156 13.37 -30.24 -7.38
C THR A 156 14.57 -30.37 -6.46
N SER A 157 15.21 -29.24 -6.14
CA SER A 157 16.44 -29.22 -5.32
C SER A 157 16.27 -29.77 -3.89
N ASP A 158 15.04 -29.81 -3.39
CA ASP A 158 14.64 -30.32 -2.07
C ASP A 158 13.93 -31.69 -2.14
N GLU A 159 13.95 -32.39 -3.28
CA GLU A 159 13.24 -33.67 -3.45
C GLU A 159 13.61 -34.71 -2.36
N HIS A 160 14.89 -34.71 -1.96
CA HIS A 160 15.45 -35.61 -0.95
C HIS A 160 15.46 -35.01 0.46
N SER A 161 14.91 -33.80 0.63
CA SER A 161 14.84 -33.14 1.93
C SER A 161 13.71 -33.71 2.78
N LYS A 162 13.93 -33.81 4.09
CA LYS A 162 12.87 -34.16 5.06
C LYS A 162 11.77 -33.09 5.08
N ASP A 163 12.14 -31.83 4.82
CA ASP A 163 11.24 -30.68 4.78
C ASP A 163 10.84 -30.37 3.33
N LYS A 164 10.37 -31.37 2.59
CA LYS A 164 9.98 -31.24 1.17
C LYS A 164 8.88 -30.20 1.02
N THR A 165 9.08 -29.29 0.08
CA THR A 165 8.13 -28.22 -0.20
C THR A 165 6.95 -28.77 -1.03
N ASP A 166 5.74 -28.34 -0.73
CA ASP A 166 4.57 -28.61 -1.57
C ASP A 166 4.55 -27.68 -2.79
N TYR A 167 5.20 -28.12 -3.88
CA TYR A 167 5.24 -27.36 -5.13
C TYR A 167 3.92 -27.34 -5.89
N ALA A 168 2.95 -28.21 -5.56
CA ALA A 168 1.64 -28.17 -6.21
C ALA A 168 0.92 -26.87 -5.84
N ALA A 169 0.78 -26.62 -4.54
CA ALA A 169 0.19 -25.39 -4.01
C ALA A 169 0.99 -24.14 -4.44
N LEU A 170 2.33 -24.21 -4.48
CA LEU A 170 3.16 -23.09 -4.90
C LEU A 170 3.08 -22.81 -6.39
N SER A 171 2.93 -23.84 -7.24
CA SER A 171 2.73 -23.65 -8.68
C SER A 171 1.37 -23.00 -8.96
N GLU A 172 0.32 -23.41 -8.25
CA GLU A 172 -1.00 -22.77 -8.33
C GLU A 172 -0.94 -21.31 -7.86
N ALA A 173 -0.34 -21.06 -6.68
CA ALA A 173 -0.14 -19.69 -6.18
C ALA A 173 0.69 -18.84 -7.16
N ALA A 174 1.71 -19.43 -7.80
CA ALA A 174 2.52 -18.78 -8.80
C ALA A 174 1.71 -18.35 -10.04
N GLU A 175 0.75 -19.16 -10.47
CA GLU A 175 -0.16 -18.83 -11.56
C GLU A 175 -1.16 -17.73 -11.18
N LEU A 176 -1.71 -17.81 -9.97
CA LEU A 176 -2.63 -16.80 -9.43
C LEU A 176 -1.93 -15.45 -9.23
N ALA A 177 -0.69 -15.44 -8.73
CA ALA A 177 0.08 -14.22 -8.46
C ALA A 177 0.45 -13.43 -9.73
N ALA A 178 0.49 -14.12 -10.87
CA ALA A 178 0.94 -13.59 -12.15
C ALA A 178 -0.17 -12.80 -12.87
N GLU A 179 0.07 -11.52 -13.17
CA GLU A 179 -0.89 -10.68 -13.93
C GLU A 179 -0.95 -11.06 -15.43
N ARG A 180 0.09 -11.73 -15.94
CA ARG A 180 0.22 -12.24 -17.32
C ARG A 180 0.87 -13.62 -17.27
N ARG A 181 0.53 -14.53 -18.19
CA ARG A 181 1.20 -15.85 -18.30
C ARG A 181 2.72 -15.66 -18.31
N ASN A 182 3.44 -16.39 -17.46
CA ASN A 182 4.90 -16.35 -17.28
C ASN A 182 5.53 -15.11 -16.60
N SER A 183 4.81 -14.40 -15.72
CA SER A 183 5.33 -13.14 -15.12
C SER A 183 6.20 -13.27 -13.85
N LEU A 184 6.54 -14.47 -13.41
CA LEU A 184 7.39 -14.66 -12.23
C LEU A 184 8.87 -14.52 -12.60
N SER A 185 9.32 -13.27 -12.59
CA SER A 185 10.73 -12.92 -12.78
C SER A 185 11.35 -12.53 -11.44
N LEU A 186 12.69 -12.63 -11.36
CA LEU A 186 13.47 -12.11 -10.24
C LEU A 186 13.07 -10.66 -9.90
N ARG A 187 12.86 -9.83 -10.93
CA ARG A 187 12.46 -8.42 -10.79
C ARG A 187 11.07 -8.28 -10.18
N SER A 188 10.11 -9.09 -10.61
CA SER A 188 8.74 -9.08 -10.09
C SER A 188 8.74 -9.40 -8.59
N VAL A 189 9.47 -10.44 -8.19
CA VAL A 189 9.56 -10.88 -6.80
C VAL A 189 10.25 -9.83 -5.93
N TYR A 190 11.33 -9.19 -6.42
CA TYR A 190 11.94 -8.05 -5.72
C TYR A 190 10.96 -6.89 -5.53
N GLY A 191 10.18 -6.55 -6.55
CA GLY A 191 9.14 -5.53 -6.46
C GLY A 191 8.12 -5.85 -5.37
N TRP A 192 7.73 -7.12 -5.23
CA TRP A 192 6.83 -7.56 -4.17
C TRP A 192 7.45 -7.50 -2.78
N PHE A 193 8.72 -7.85 -2.62
CA PHE A 193 9.44 -7.64 -1.36
C PHE A 193 9.46 -6.16 -0.97
N SER A 194 9.80 -5.26 -1.89
CA SER A 194 9.79 -3.82 -1.65
C SER A 194 8.39 -3.33 -1.24
N ALA A 195 7.37 -3.70 -2.01
CA ALA A 195 5.99 -3.31 -1.73
C ALA A 195 5.53 -3.79 -0.34
N ARG A 196 5.87 -5.03 0.05
CA ARG A 196 5.55 -5.55 1.38
C ARG A 196 6.31 -4.83 2.50
N ASP A 197 7.58 -4.53 2.29
CA ASP A 197 8.41 -3.88 3.32
C ASP A 197 7.97 -2.42 3.53
N GLU A 198 7.43 -1.75 2.49
CA GLU A 198 6.89 -0.39 2.56
C GLU A 198 5.43 -0.32 3.07
N GLY A 199 4.55 -1.20 2.57
CA GLY A 199 3.09 -1.11 2.78
C GLY A 199 2.43 -2.36 3.35
N GLY A 200 3.22 -3.30 3.86
CA GLY A 200 2.74 -4.56 4.42
C GLY A 200 2.10 -5.48 3.37
N VAL A 201 1.38 -6.51 3.84
CA VAL A 201 0.74 -7.52 2.96
C VAL A 201 -0.25 -6.89 1.99
N THR A 202 -0.92 -5.80 2.38
CA THR A 202 -1.92 -5.12 1.54
C THR A 202 -1.35 -4.51 0.28
N ALA A 203 -0.08 -4.08 0.33
CA ALA A 203 0.61 -3.52 -0.82
C ALA A 203 1.02 -4.58 -1.86
N LEU A 204 0.88 -5.87 -1.54
CA LEU A 204 1.08 -6.96 -2.51
C LEU A 204 -0.08 -7.08 -3.50
N ALA A 205 -1.25 -6.52 -3.19
CA ALA A 205 -2.38 -6.53 -4.10
C ALA A 205 -2.02 -5.83 -5.43
N PRO A 206 -2.42 -6.40 -6.59
CA PRO A 206 -2.15 -5.79 -7.88
C PRO A 206 -2.87 -4.44 -8.01
N GLN A 207 -2.12 -3.42 -8.41
CA GLN A 207 -2.64 -2.07 -8.60
C GLN A 207 -3.50 -2.04 -9.87
N ILE A 208 -4.79 -1.69 -9.72
CA ILE A 208 -5.65 -1.49 -10.88
C ILE A 208 -5.13 -0.24 -11.60
N LYS A 209 -4.57 -0.43 -12.80
CA LYS A 209 -4.24 0.70 -13.67
C LYS A 209 -5.53 1.47 -13.90
N LYS A 210 -5.50 2.79 -13.64
CA LYS A 210 -6.64 3.68 -13.91
C LYS A 210 -7.17 3.37 -15.32
N LYS A 211 -8.49 3.18 -15.46
CA LYS A 211 -9.10 2.95 -16.77
C LYS A 211 -8.64 4.05 -17.71
N THR A 212 -8.10 3.66 -18.86
CA THR A 212 -7.72 4.61 -19.92
C THR A 212 -8.96 5.41 -20.28
N LYS A 213 -8.87 6.75 -20.32
CA LYS A 213 -9.98 7.64 -20.73
C LYS A 213 -10.70 7.05 -21.95
N SER A 214 -12.03 7.02 -21.88
CA SER A 214 -12.87 6.53 -22.98
C SER A 214 -12.61 7.38 -24.22
N LEU A 215 -12.78 6.81 -25.42
CA LEU A 215 -12.58 7.59 -26.65
C LEU A 215 -13.58 8.73 -26.76
N ALA A 216 -14.82 8.55 -26.26
CA ALA A 216 -15.83 9.60 -26.18
C ALA A 216 -15.47 10.77 -25.26
N GLU A 217 -14.59 10.57 -24.26
CA GLU A 217 -14.13 11.63 -23.36
C GLU A 217 -12.99 12.48 -23.99
N VAL A 218 -12.56 12.14 -25.20
CA VAL A 218 -11.50 12.83 -25.91
C VAL A 218 -12.12 13.85 -26.86
N GLU A 219 -12.21 15.10 -26.39
CA GLU A 219 -12.82 16.24 -27.09
C GLU A 219 -12.43 16.35 -28.59
N TRP A 220 -11.14 16.22 -28.91
CA TRP A 220 -10.65 16.36 -30.28
C TRP A 220 -10.94 15.15 -31.18
N PHE A 221 -11.22 13.97 -30.61
CA PHE A 221 -11.27 12.71 -31.36
C PHE A 221 -12.46 12.67 -32.31
N GLY A 222 -13.64 13.12 -31.86
CA GLY A 222 -14.84 13.21 -32.70
C GLY A 222 -14.67 14.20 -33.86
N GLY A 223 -13.97 15.32 -33.62
CA GLY A 223 -13.63 16.31 -34.65
C GLY A 223 -12.70 15.72 -35.71
N PHE A 224 -11.60 15.10 -35.28
CA PHE A 224 -10.64 14.43 -36.16
C PHE A 224 -11.28 13.33 -37.03
N LEU A 225 -12.21 12.56 -36.46
CA LEU A 225 -12.79 11.41 -37.14
C LEU A 225 -13.57 11.77 -38.42
N LYS A 226 -14.09 13.01 -38.50
CA LYS A 226 -14.75 13.56 -39.70
C LYS A 226 -13.80 13.69 -40.90
N PHE A 227 -12.52 13.90 -40.63
CA PHE A 227 -11.48 14.03 -41.66
C PHE A 227 -10.89 12.67 -42.04
N TYR A 228 -10.82 11.74 -41.09
CA TYR A 228 -10.23 10.42 -41.29
C TYR A 228 -11.21 9.42 -41.95
N ALA A 229 -12.48 9.42 -41.56
CA ALA A 229 -13.49 8.46 -42.02
C ALA A 229 -14.17 8.89 -43.32
N ARG A 230 -13.38 9.38 -44.29
CA ARG A 230 -13.86 9.76 -45.62
C ARG A 230 -13.73 8.57 -46.59
N PRO A 231 -14.59 8.45 -47.62
CA PRO A 231 -14.46 7.39 -48.64
C PRO A 231 -13.11 7.38 -49.37
N SER A 232 -12.44 8.55 -49.44
CA SER A 232 -11.11 8.73 -50.03
C SER A 232 -9.96 8.07 -49.24
N LYS A 233 -10.23 7.55 -48.04
CA LYS A 233 -9.24 6.90 -47.14
C LYS A 233 -7.93 7.70 -47.00
N PRO A 234 -8.00 8.96 -46.56
CA PRO A 234 -6.80 9.78 -46.37
C PRO A 234 -5.88 9.14 -45.33
N SER A 235 -4.56 9.35 -45.48
CA SER A 235 -3.60 8.91 -44.48
C SER A 235 -3.83 9.64 -43.15
N ILE A 236 -3.40 9.05 -42.02
CA ILE A 236 -3.52 9.68 -40.70
C ILE A 236 -2.86 11.06 -40.69
N ALA A 237 -1.72 11.21 -41.37
CA ALA A 237 -0.99 12.49 -41.44
C ALA A 237 -1.78 13.55 -42.21
N GLN A 238 -2.40 13.19 -43.33
CA GLN A 238 -3.24 14.09 -44.12
C GLN A 238 -4.50 14.49 -43.35
N ALA A 239 -5.24 13.52 -42.81
CA ALA A 239 -6.45 13.81 -42.03
C ALA A 239 -6.16 14.66 -40.78
N LEU A 240 -4.99 14.48 -40.16
CA LEU A 240 -4.54 15.30 -39.04
C LEU A 240 -4.19 16.73 -39.49
N GLY A 241 -3.54 16.88 -40.63
CA GLY A 241 -3.26 18.19 -41.24
C GLY A 241 -4.55 18.97 -41.49
N ASP A 242 -5.48 18.35 -42.23
CA ASP A 242 -6.80 18.93 -42.52
C ASP A 242 -7.56 19.31 -41.24
N TYR A 243 -7.50 18.47 -40.21
CA TYR A 243 -8.15 18.74 -38.93
C TYR A 243 -7.52 19.94 -38.20
N ILE A 244 -6.19 20.03 -38.16
CA ILE A 244 -5.48 21.14 -37.50
C ILE A 244 -5.78 22.48 -38.17
N GLU A 245 -6.01 22.50 -39.48
CA GLU A 245 -6.42 23.71 -40.21
C GLU A 245 -7.79 24.21 -39.79
N THR A 246 -8.68 23.33 -39.30
CA THR A 246 -10.02 23.70 -38.82
C THR A 246 -10.08 24.11 -37.35
N LEU A 247 -8.98 24.00 -36.61
CA LEU A 247 -8.92 24.40 -35.19
C LEU A 247 -8.68 25.91 -35.06
N GLU A 248 -9.53 26.58 -34.27
CA GLU A 248 -9.33 27.99 -33.90
C GLU A 248 -8.03 28.17 -33.10
N ASP A 249 -7.75 27.25 -32.19
CA ASP A 249 -6.50 27.19 -31.44
C ASP A 249 -5.71 25.92 -31.80
N LYS A 250 -4.62 26.13 -32.54
CA LYS A 250 -3.69 25.06 -32.96
C LYS A 250 -2.95 24.44 -31.77
N SER A 251 -2.92 25.08 -30.60
CA SER A 251 -2.30 24.50 -29.40
C SER A 251 -3.07 23.31 -28.85
N LEU A 252 -4.37 23.21 -29.16
CA LEU A 252 -5.24 22.09 -28.79
C LEU A 252 -5.10 20.88 -29.74
N ALA A 253 -4.24 20.99 -30.75
CA ALA A 253 -4.04 19.95 -31.76
C ALA A 253 -3.44 18.67 -31.14
N PRO A 254 -4.03 17.49 -31.42
CA PRO A 254 -3.46 16.23 -30.99
C PRO A 254 -2.20 15.89 -31.79
N SER A 255 -1.25 15.24 -31.13
CA SER A 255 -0.08 14.63 -31.78
C SER A 255 -0.50 13.43 -32.62
N TYR A 256 0.23 13.19 -33.72
CA TYR A 256 0.10 11.98 -34.54
C TYR A 256 0.08 10.69 -33.70
N LYS A 257 0.91 10.62 -32.64
CA LYS A 257 0.95 9.46 -31.73
C LYS A 257 -0.35 9.30 -30.95
N GLN A 258 -0.93 10.40 -30.47
CA GLN A 258 -2.21 10.39 -29.75
C GLN A 258 -3.34 9.91 -30.66
N VAL A 259 -3.37 10.40 -31.91
CA VAL A 259 -4.34 9.97 -32.94
C VAL A 259 -4.18 8.48 -33.26
N ARG A 260 -2.95 8.02 -33.54
CA ARG A 260 -2.68 6.59 -33.81
C ARG A 260 -3.10 5.69 -32.65
N THR A 261 -2.82 6.11 -31.41
CA THR A 261 -3.24 5.36 -30.22
C THR A 261 -4.77 5.34 -30.08
N ALA A 262 -5.46 6.46 -30.33
CA ALA A 262 -6.91 6.52 -30.28
C ALA A 262 -7.57 5.62 -31.35
N LEU A 263 -7.08 5.67 -32.60
CA LEU A 263 -7.55 4.79 -33.68
C LEU A 263 -7.31 3.30 -33.39
N SER A 264 -6.23 2.96 -32.69
CA SER A 264 -5.92 1.57 -32.32
C SER A 264 -6.96 0.93 -31.39
N LYS A 265 -7.73 1.77 -30.66
CA LYS A 265 -8.81 1.35 -29.77
C LYS A 265 -10.15 1.12 -30.48
N LEU A 266 -10.32 1.62 -31.71
CA LEU A 266 -11.52 1.39 -32.53
C LEU A 266 -11.46 0.03 -33.22
N GLY A 267 -12.63 -0.63 -33.35
CA GLY A 267 -12.80 -1.82 -34.18
C GLY A 267 -12.60 -1.52 -35.67
N ASN A 268 -12.31 -2.55 -36.47
CA ASN A 268 -12.05 -2.39 -37.91
C ASN A 268 -13.23 -1.75 -38.67
N VAL A 269 -14.46 -2.07 -38.25
CA VAL A 269 -15.70 -1.53 -38.85
C VAL A 269 -15.90 -0.05 -38.45
N ASP A 270 -15.57 0.30 -37.21
CA ASP A 270 -15.79 1.64 -36.66
C ASP A 270 -14.84 2.68 -37.25
N ARG A 271 -13.65 2.24 -37.72
CA ARG A 271 -12.70 3.09 -38.43
C ARG A 271 -13.22 3.60 -39.78
N VAL A 272 -14.15 2.87 -40.41
CA VAL A 272 -14.66 3.16 -41.76
C VAL A 272 -15.97 3.96 -41.71
N ARG A 273 -16.75 3.84 -40.63
CA ARG A 273 -18.15 4.27 -40.57
C ARG A 273 -18.36 5.74 -40.13
N GLY A 274 -17.30 6.46 -39.76
CA GLY A 274 -17.41 7.86 -39.36
C GLY A 274 -17.91 8.10 -37.94
N PRO A 275 -18.20 9.37 -37.57
CA PRO A 275 -18.54 9.78 -36.20
C PRO A 275 -19.69 8.98 -35.58
N GLU A 276 -20.69 8.63 -36.39
CA GLU A 276 -21.85 7.84 -35.95
C GLU A 276 -21.48 6.38 -35.59
N GLY A 277 -20.50 5.80 -36.27
CA GLY A 277 -19.97 4.48 -35.93
C GLY A 277 -19.13 4.47 -34.65
N ALA A 278 -18.29 5.49 -34.47
CA ALA A 278 -17.44 5.63 -33.29
C ALA A 278 -18.25 5.82 -31.99
N LEU A 279 -19.36 6.59 -32.03
CA LEU A 279 -20.27 6.77 -30.90
C LEU A 279 -20.98 5.45 -30.51
N THR A 280 -21.30 4.59 -31.48
CA THR A 280 -21.92 3.28 -31.20
C THR A 280 -20.94 2.22 -30.69
N ALA A 281 -19.63 2.41 -30.91
CA ALA A 281 -18.58 1.46 -30.52
C ALA A 281 -18.23 1.53 -29.02
N ASP A 282 -18.26 2.74 -28.43
CA ASP A 282 -17.98 2.95 -27.00
C ASP A 282 -18.98 2.22 -26.08
N PHE A 283 -20.20 1.96 -26.56
CA PHE A 283 -21.21 1.16 -25.86
C PHE A 283 -20.96 -0.36 -25.92
N ARG A 284 -20.33 -0.88 -26.98
CA ARG A 284 -20.08 -2.33 -27.12
C ARG A 284 -18.85 -2.78 -26.34
N ASN A 285 -17.81 -1.95 -26.30
CA ASN A 285 -16.54 -2.31 -25.67
C ASN A 285 -16.56 -2.20 -24.13
N THR A 286 -17.56 -1.52 -23.57
CA THR A 286 -17.79 -1.40 -22.13
C THR A 286 -18.70 -2.51 -21.55
N GLY A 287 -19.44 -3.24 -22.40
CA GLY A 287 -20.39 -4.29 -21.99
C GLY A 287 -19.95 -5.75 -22.20
N GLN A 288 -18.99 -6.04 -23.08
CA GLN A 288 -18.57 -7.42 -23.37
C GLN A 288 -17.38 -7.90 -22.52
N ARG A 289 -17.64 -8.09 -21.23
CA ARG A 289 -16.90 -9.07 -20.39
C ARG A 289 -17.88 -9.80 -19.47
N PHE A 290 -18.93 -10.37 -20.06
CA PHE A 290 -19.63 -11.50 -19.45
C PHE A 290 -19.40 -12.69 -20.38
N HIS A 291 -18.79 -13.73 -19.82
CA HIS A 291 -18.65 -15.03 -20.44
C HIS A 291 -20.06 -15.62 -20.60
N GLU A 292 -20.55 -15.74 -21.83
CA GLU A 292 -21.53 -16.77 -22.16
C GLU A 292 -20.75 -17.97 -22.69
N ASN A 293 -20.82 -19.08 -21.95
CA ASN A 293 -20.49 -20.40 -22.44
C ASN A 293 -21.58 -20.81 -23.44
N PRO A 294 -21.27 -21.10 -24.70
CA PRO A 294 -22.16 -21.89 -25.54
C PRO A 294 -21.84 -23.36 -25.28
N ASP A 295 -22.77 -24.09 -24.68
CA ASP A 295 -23.06 -25.50 -25.00
C ASP A 295 -23.91 -26.12 -23.88
N SER A 296 -25.22 -25.93 -23.97
CA SER A 296 -26.22 -26.93 -23.57
C SER A 296 -27.60 -26.41 -23.94
N ASP A 297 -28.12 -26.79 -25.11
CA ASP A 297 -29.49 -27.28 -25.23
C ASP A 297 -29.80 -27.67 -26.68
N PHE A 298 -29.84 -28.98 -26.92
CA PHE A 298 -30.74 -29.57 -27.91
C PHE A 298 -31.69 -30.53 -27.17
N SER A 299 -32.84 -29.97 -26.78
CA SER A 299 -34.19 -30.49 -27.02
C SER A 299 -34.40 -32.01 -27.07
N ASN A 300 -34.84 -32.56 -25.93
CA ASN A 300 -36.15 -33.17 -25.69
C ASN A 300 -36.77 -34.19 -26.71
N SER A 301 -37.20 -35.33 -26.14
CA SER A 301 -38.50 -36.03 -26.34
C SER A 301 -38.54 -37.44 -26.98
N ARG A 302 -38.93 -38.39 -26.10
CA ARG A 302 -39.93 -39.48 -26.22
C ARG A 302 -39.99 -40.41 -27.45
N THR A 303 -39.84 -41.71 -27.16
CA THR A 303 -40.74 -42.85 -27.44
C THR A 303 -40.19 -44.01 -26.59
N ALA A 304 -40.84 -44.55 -25.54
CA ALA A 304 -42.07 -45.35 -25.53
C ALA A 304 -42.03 -46.53 -26.50
N GLU A 305 -41.38 -47.63 -26.09
CA GLU A 305 -41.89 -49.01 -26.02
C GLU A 305 -40.82 -49.94 -25.42
#